data_AF-A0A2K3JA73-F1
#
_entry.id   AF-A0A2K3JA73-F1
#
_cell.length_a   1.000
_cell.length_b   1.000
_cell.length_c   1.000
_cell.angle_alpha   90.00
_cell.angle_beta   90.00
_cell.angle_gamma   90.00
#
_symmetry.space_group_name_H-M   'P 1'
#
loop_
_entity.id
_entity.type
_entity.pdbx_description
1 polymer ?
#
loop_
_entity_poly.entity_id
_entity_poly.type
_entity_poly.pdbx_seq_one_letter_code
_entity_poly.pdbx_strand_id
1 'polypeptide(L)'
;MRLGFYANFTPWFALVGPGLPPPNQTLPFDLPQGYGVIVKQDVPPGSPREEFYEPFGGKSYYQGPRFDETLYVWGTYYVYYWDPYEKGGDYVAVLGYKEQFPPLDILRALINTPLIRRGLELHLP
;
A
#
# COMPACT_ATOMS: atom_id res chain seq x y z
N MET A 1 -11.72 -11.39 2.94
CA MET A 1 -10.59 -11.80 2.09
C MET A 1 -10.26 -13.26 2.40
N ARG A 2 -10.15 -14.15 1.41
CA ARG A 2 -9.64 -15.52 1.63
C ARG A 2 -8.12 -15.46 1.56
N LEU A 3 -7.43 -15.57 2.69
CA LEU A 3 -5.97 -15.43 2.80
C LEU A 3 -5.22 -16.24 1.72
N GLY A 4 -5.58 -17.52 1.51
CA GLY A 4 -4.89 -18.37 0.53
C GLY A 4 -4.94 -17.91 -0.93
N PHE A 5 -5.89 -17.06 -1.33
CA PHE A 5 -6.00 -16.59 -2.72
C PHE A 5 -4.90 -15.57 -3.08
N TYR A 6 -4.50 -14.72 -2.12
CA TYR A 6 -3.52 -13.65 -2.33
C TYR A 6 -2.14 -13.97 -1.75
N ALA A 7 -1.87 -15.22 -1.35
CA ALA A 7 -0.60 -15.63 -0.76
C ALA A 7 0.62 -15.39 -1.67
N ASN A 8 0.41 -15.41 -2.99
CA ASN A 8 1.45 -15.17 -3.99
C ASN A 8 1.48 -13.73 -4.53
N PHE A 9 0.59 -12.86 -4.05
CA PHE A 9 0.54 -11.46 -4.42
C PHE A 9 1.39 -10.63 -3.45
N THR A 10 2.57 -10.20 -3.91
CA THR A 10 3.58 -9.50 -3.11
C THR A 10 3.92 -8.14 -3.74
N PRO A 11 2.99 -7.16 -3.67
CA PRO A 11 3.15 -5.88 -4.32
C PRO A 11 4.33 -5.10 -3.72
N TRP A 12 5.11 -4.49 -4.60
CA TRP A 12 6.15 -3.55 -4.24
C TRP A 12 5.58 -2.13 -4.21
N PHE A 13 6.31 -1.23 -3.56
CA PHE A 13 6.03 0.18 -3.70
C PHE A 13 7.30 1.01 -3.81
N ALA A 14 7.14 2.24 -4.29
CA ALA A 14 8.23 3.21 -4.36
C ALA A 14 7.75 4.59 -3.90
N LEU A 15 8.62 5.28 -3.16
CA LEU A 15 8.49 6.71 -2.92
C LEU A 15 9.32 7.45 -3.98
N VAL A 16 8.68 8.37 -4.69
CA VAL A 16 9.28 9.16 -5.77
C VAL A 16 9.15 10.64 -5.42
N GLY A 17 10.23 11.40 -5.53
CA GLY A 17 10.22 12.80 -5.13
C GLY A 17 11.56 13.52 -5.29
N PRO A 18 11.57 14.84 -5.09
CA PRO A 18 12.79 15.63 -5.16
C PRO A 18 13.77 15.26 -4.03
N GLY A 19 15.07 15.34 -4.33
CA GLY A 19 16.14 15.07 -3.36
C GLY A 19 16.35 13.59 -2.99
N LEU A 20 15.54 12.67 -3.53
CA LEU A 20 15.74 11.23 -3.40
C LEU A 20 16.88 10.75 -4.32
N PRO A 21 17.49 9.57 -4.05
CA PRO A 21 18.56 9.04 -4.88
C PRO A 21 18.08 8.66 -6.29
N PRO A 22 18.96 8.63 -7.30
CA PRO A 22 18.62 8.14 -8.62
C PRO A 22 18.20 6.65 -8.59
N PRO A 23 17.40 6.19 -9.56
CA PRO A 23 16.99 4.79 -9.63
C PRO A 23 18.21 3.86 -9.74
N ASN A 24 18.22 2.81 -8.91
CA ASN A 24 19.23 1.75 -8.93
C ASN A 24 18.73 0.47 -9.62
N GLN A 25 17.50 0.48 -10.14
CA GLN A 25 16.85 -0.61 -10.85
C GLN A 25 15.91 -0.05 -11.91
N THR A 26 15.52 -0.89 -12.88
CA THR A 26 14.47 -0.56 -13.84
C THR A 26 13.13 -0.37 -13.12
N LEU A 27 12.39 0.67 -13.50
CA LEU A 27 11.07 1.00 -12.96
C LEU A 27 9.99 0.76 -14.02
N PRO A 28 8.76 0.35 -13.62
CA PRO A 28 7.64 0.20 -14.54
C PRO A 28 6.92 1.53 -14.86
N PHE A 29 7.54 2.66 -14.51
CA PHE A 29 7.01 4.01 -14.72
C PHE A 29 8.16 5.01 -14.91
N ASP A 30 7.84 6.14 -15.53
CA ASP A 30 8.79 7.22 -15.74
C ASP A 30 8.93 8.12 -14.51
N LEU A 31 10.14 8.63 -14.29
CA LEU A 31 10.40 9.61 -13.24
C LEU A 31 10.29 11.04 -13.79
N PRO A 32 9.63 11.96 -13.06
CA PRO A 32 9.71 13.37 -13.37
C PRO A 32 11.17 13.86 -13.36
N GLN A 33 11.48 14.86 -14.18
CA GLN A 33 12.84 15.40 -14.24
C GLN A 33 13.29 15.93 -12.86
N GLY A 34 14.48 15.53 -12.44
CA GLY A 34 15.07 15.93 -11.16
C GLY A 34 14.55 15.16 -9.94
N TYR A 35 13.69 14.16 -10.15
CA TYR A 35 13.18 13.31 -9.07
C TYR A 35 14.07 12.07 -8.92
N GLY A 36 14.17 11.61 -7.67
CA GLY A 36 14.72 10.30 -7.35
C GLY A 36 13.65 9.35 -6.85
N VAL A 37 14.08 8.16 -6.44
CA VAL A 37 13.21 7.06 -6.03
C VAL A 37 13.82 6.23 -4.92
N ILE A 38 12.98 5.75 -4.00
CA ILE A 38 13.32 4.68 -3.06
C ILE A 38 12.31 3.55 -3.26
N VAL A 39 12.78 2.41 -3.76
CA VAL A 39 11.96 1.20 -3.97
C VAL A 39 11.98 0.33 -2.73
N LYS A 40 10.81 -0.13 -2.30
CA LYS A 40 10.61 -1.13 -1.25
C LYS A 40 10.01 -2.39 -1.85
N GLN A 41 10.86 -3.41 -1.90
CA GLN A 41 10.50 -4.75 -2.34
C GLN A 41 9.82 -5.50 -1.20
N ASP A 42 8.85 -6.33 -1.55
CA ASP A 42 8.28 -7.34 -0.67
C ASP A 42 8.97 -8.70 -0.91
N VAL A 43 8.65 -9.70 -0.10
CA VAL A 43 9.18 -11.06 -0.25
C VAL A 43 8.76 -11.70 -1.58
N PRO A 44 9.53 -12.67 -2.11
CA PRO A 44 9.13 -13.41 -3.31
C PRO A 44 7.82 -14.20 -3.11
N PRO A 45 7.01 -14.42 -4.17
CA PRO A 45 5.79 -15.23 -4.10
C PRO A 45 6.05 -16.62 -3.50
N GLY A 46 5.15 -17.07 -2.63
CA GLY A 46 5.28 -18.34 -1.90
C GLY A 46 6.16 -18.28 -0.66
N SER A 47 6.80 -17.14 -0.38
CA SER A 47 7.51 -16.94 0.89
C SER A 47 6.53 -16.77 2.05
N PRO A 48 6.88 -17.24 3.26
CA PRO A 48 6.07 -16.97 4.45
C PRO A 48 5.95 -15.47 4.71
N ARG A 49 4.74 -15.04 5.05
CA ARG A 49 4.43 -13.64 5.42
C ARG A 49 3.65 -13.63 6.73
N GLU A 50 3.91 -12.63 7.55
CA GLU A 50 3.13 -12.40 8.75
C GLU A 50 1.70 -12.02 8.38
N GLU A 51 0.73 -12.65 9.03
CA GLU A 51 -0.69 -12.30 8.89
C GLU A 51 -1.12 -11.44 10.08
N PHE A 52 -1.98 -10.45 9.83
CA PHE A 52 -2.63 -9.70 10.91
C PHE A 52 -4.13 -9.59 10.66
N TYR A 53 -4.90 -9.56 11.74
CA TYR A 53 -6.34 -9.36 11.70
C TYR A 53 -6.70 -7.90 11.97
N GLU A 54 -7.49 -7.32 11.08
CA GLU A 54 -8.02 -5.97 11.15
C GLU A 54 -9.50 -6.03 11.58
N PRO A 55 -9.84 -5.53 12.78
CA PRO A 55 -11.14 -5.80 13.40
C PRO A 55 -12.31 -4.95 12.87
N PHE A 56 -12.07 -3.79 12.27
CA PHE A 56 -13.14 -2.94 11.76
C PHE A 56 -13.73 -3.53 10.49
N GLY A 57 -12.90 -3.83 9.49
CA GLY A 57 -13.28 -4.51 8.27
C GLY A 57 -13.53 -6.01 8.45
N GLY A 58 -13.01 -6.61 9.53
CA GLY A 58 -13.17 -8.03 9.84
C GLY A 58 -12.39 -8.92 8.87
N LYS A 59 -11.17 -8.50 8.52
CA LYS A 59 -10.34 -9.13 7.48
C LYS A 59 -8.95 -9.42 8.01
N SER A 60 -8.36 -10.49 7.52
CA SER A 60 -6.95 -10.77 7.71
C SER A 60 -6.17 -10.37 6.46
N TYR A 61 -5.00 -9.80 6.66
CA TYR A 61 -4.11 -9.35 5.59
C TYR A 61 -2.71 -9.93 5.80
N TYR A 62 -1.97 -10.11 4.70
CA TYR A 62 -0.54 -10.30 4.76
C TYR A 62 0.16 -8.96 4.98
N GLN A 63 1.12 -8.92 5.89
CA GLN A 63 1.95 -7.75 6.09
C GLN A 63 2.87 -7.54 4.89
N GLY A 64 2.85 -6.32 4.36
CA GLY A 64 3.78 -5.85 3.34
C GLY A 64 4.94 -5.06 3.94
N PRO A 65 5.85 -4.56 3.09
CA PRO A 65 6.98 -3.76 3.50
C PRO A 65 6.52 -2.48 4.22
N ARG A 66 7.25 -2.09 5.27
CA ARG A 66 7.06 -0.83 6.00
C ARG A 66 8.23 0.09 5.71
N PHE A 67 7.95 1.39 5.64
CA PHE A 67 8.95 2.39 5.35
C PHE A 67 8.68 3.66 6.14
N ASP A 68 9.74 4.14 6.78
CA ASP A 68 9.81 5.39 7.52
C ASP A 68 11.00 6.16 6.98
N GLU A 69 10.80 7.41 6.58
CA GLU A 69 11.86 8.25 6.04
C GLU A 69 11.57 9.72 6.35
N THR A 70 12.61 10.44 6.75
CA THR A 70 12.52 11.89 6.92
C THR A 70 12.86 12.59 5.61
N LEU A 71 11.91 13.35 5.07
CA LEU A 71 12.08 14.08 3.81
C LEU A 71 12.59 15.49 4.09
N TYR A 72 13.78 15.81 3.55
CA TYR A 72 14.44 17.11 3.78
C TYR A 72 14.17 18.14 2.68
N VAL A 73 13.64 17.71 1.54
CA VAL A 73 13.35 18.60 0.40
C VAL A 73 11.85 18.75 0.26
N TRP A 74 11.39 20.00 0.21
CA TRP A 74 9.98 20.31 0.00
C TRP A 74 9.60 20.06 -1.45
N GLY A 75 8.41 19.49 -1.67
CA GLY A 75 7.86 19.29 -3.00
C GLY A 75 6.76 18.25 -3.05
N THR A 76 6.35 17.91 -4.26
CA THR A 76 5.37 16.84 -4.49
C THR A 76 6.07 15.49 -4.46
N TYR A 77 5.53 14.58 -3.65
CA TYR A 77 5.96 13.19 -3.60
C TYR A 77 4.84 12.31 -4.16
N TYR A 78 5.25 11.25 -4.83
CA TYR A 78 4.35 10.24 -5.39
C TYR A 78 4.69 8.90 -4.75
N VAL A 79 3.66 8.10 -4.46
CA VAL A 79 3.84 6.71 -4.06
C VAL A 79 3.25 5.82 -5.13
N TYR A 80 4.09 4.99 -5.73
CA TYR A 80 3.71 4.02 -6.75
C TYR A 80 3.64 2.64 -6.13
N TYR A 81 2.59 1.88 -6.46
CA TYR A 81 2.42 0.47 -6.08
C TYR A 81 2.33 -0.35 -7.35
N TRP A 82 2.99 -1.51 -7.39
CA TRP A 82 2.88 -2.43 -8.52
C TRP A 82 3.18 -3.86 -8.11
N ASP A 83 2.73 -4.80 -8.94
CA ASP A 83 3.09 -6.20 -8.81
C ASP A 83 4.20 -6.56 -9.79
N PRO A 84 5.44 -6.77 -9.32
CA PRO A 84 6.54 -7.15 -10.21
C PRO A 84 6.40 -8.56 -10.79
N TYR A 85 5.44 -9.37 -10.29
CA TYR A 85 5.21 -10.75 -10.71
C TYR A 85 3.91 -10.96 -11.50
N GLU A 86 3.19 -9.87 -11.80
CA GLU A 86 1.96 -9.87 -12.61
C GLU A 86 0.90 -10.89 -12.15
N LYS A 87 0.81 -11.16 -10.84
CA LYS A 87 -0.24 -12.01 -10.24
C LYS A 87 -1.55 -11.26 -10.09
N GLY A 88 -1.46 -9.97 -9.77
CA GLY A 88 -2.61 -9.12 -9.47
C GLY A 88 -3.26 -9.45 -8.13
N GLY A 89 -4.03 -8.50 -7.61
CA GLY A 89 -4.82 -8.70 -6.40
C GLY A 89 -5.15 -7.41 -5.68
N ASP A 90 -5.96 -7.56 -4.62
CA ASP A 90 -6.34 -6.45 -3.76
C ASP A 90 -5.25 -6.20 -2.72
N TYR A 91 -4.94 -4.93 -2.48
CA TYR A 91 -4.06 -4.51 -1.39
C TYR A 91 -4.65 -3.32 -0.65
N VAL A 92 -4.18 -3.12 0.58
CA VAL A 92 -4.44 -1.93 1.37
C VAL A 92 -3.09 -1.28 1.68
N ALA A 93 -3.00 0.03 1.51
CA ALA A 93 -1.82 0.80 1.84
C ALA A 93 -2.18 1.97 2.75
N VAL A 94 -1.29 2.24 3.70
CA VAL A 94 -1.42 3.34 4.66
C VAL A 94 -0.23 4.27 4.49
N LEU A 95 -0.50 5.57 4.36
CA LEU A 95 0.51 6.61 4.20
C LEU A 95 0.49 7.57 5.38
N GLY A 96 1.66 7.83 5.96
CA GLY A 96 1.85 8.76 7.07
C GLY A 96 1.47 8.17 8.43
N TYR A 97 1.81 8.93 9.49
CA TYR A 97 1.61 8.54 10.89
C TYR A 97 0.35 9.10 11.53
N LYS A 98 -0.27 10.10 10.87
CA LYS A 98 -1.32 10.89 11.48
C LYS A 98 -2.68 10.38 11.04
N GLU A 99 -3.32 9.63 11.92
CA GLU A 99 -4.74 9.33 11.79
C GLU A 99 -5.54 10.47 12.44
N GLN A 100 -6.33 11.20 11.65
CA GLN A 100 -7.29 12.17 12.16
C GLN A 100 -8.70 11.64 11.89
N PHE A 101 -9.49 11.49 12.96
CA PHE A 101 -10.88 11.06 12.89
C PHE A 101 -11.82 12.19 13.31
N PRO A 102 -12.07 13.19 12.45
CA PRO A 102 -13.06 14.23 12.73
C PRO A 102 -14.47 13.61 12.92
N PRO A 103 -15.40 14.30 13.59
CA PRO A 103 -16.73 13.76 13.89
C PRO A 103 -17.51 13.25 12.66
N LEU A 104 -17.32 13.88 11.49
CA LEU A 104 -17.92 13.43 10.24
C LEU A 104 -17.39 12.06 9.78
N ASP A 105 -16.11 11.76 10.04
CA ASP A 105 -15.53 10.46 9.71
C ASP A 105 -16.00 9.37 10.67
N ILE A 106 -16.29 9.70 11.93
CA ILE A 106 -16.95 8.78 12.86
C ILE A 106 -18.35 8.41 12.34
N LEU A 107 -19.14 9.40 11.90
CA LEU A 107 -20.47 9.13 11.33
C LEU A 107 -20.38 8.29 10.05
N ARG A 108 -19.42 8.59 9.17
CA ARG A 108 -19.15 7.78 7.98
C ARG A 108 -18.74 6.36 8.34
N ALA A 109 -17.92 6.16 9.37
CA ALA A 109 -17.50 4.84 9.81
C ALA A 109 -18.70 3.98 10.26
N LEU A 110 -19.70 4.57 10.91
CA LEU A 110 -20.92 3.84 11.29
C LEU A 110 -21.71 3.33 10.08
N ILE A 111 -21.72 4.08 8.98
CA ILE A 111 -22.40 3.70 7.73
C ILE A 111 -21.56 2.70 6.92
N ASN A 112 -20.25 2.95 6.81
CA ASN A 112 -19.35 2.20 5.93
C ASN A 112 -18.91 0.87 6.52
N THR A 113 -18.75 0.75 7.84
CA THR A 113 -18.27 -0.49 8.47
C THR A 113 -19.16 -1.71 8.16
N PRO A 114 -20.51 -1.62 8.25
CA PRO A 114 -21.38 -2.70 7.80
C PRO A 114 -21.24 -3.08 6.32
N LEU A 115 -20.98 -2.10 5.44
CA LEU A 115 -20.78 -2.33 4.01
C LEU A 115 -19.45 -3.06 3.75
N ILE A 116 -18.36 -2.62 4.38
CA ILE A 116 -17.04 -3.24 4.28
C ILE A 116 -17.07 -4.69 4.75
N ARG A 117 -17.75 -4.94 5.88
CA ARG A 117 -17.93 -6.29 6.45
C ARG A 117 -18.75 -7.22 5.56
N ARG A 118 -19.60 -6.68 4.69
CA ARG A 118 -20.36 -7.44 3.68
C ARG A 118 -19.58 -7.64 2.38
N GLY A 119 -18.33 -7.18 2.30
CA GLY A 119 -17.52 -7.27 1.08
C GLY A 119 -18.01 -6.33 -0.03
N LEU A 120 -18.70 -5.25 0.32
CA LEU A 120 -19.21 -4.25 -0.63
C LEU A 120 -18.21 -3.10 -0.85
N GLU A 121 -16.93 -3.35 -0.59
CA GLU A 121 -15.87 -2.42 -0.97
C GLU A 121 -15.66 -2.45 -2.50
N LEU A 122 -15.03 -1.41 -3.04
CA LEU A 122 -14.68 -1.33 -4.46
C LEU A 122 -13.72 -2.47 -4.81
N HIS A 123 -14.25 -3.60 -5.24
CA HIS A 123 -13.52 -4.60 -5.99
C HIS A 123 -13.67 -4.23 -7.46
N LEU A 124 -12.57 -4.00 -8.16
CA LEU A 124 -12.62 -4.00 -9.62
C LEU A 124 -13.10 -5.39 -10.08
N PRO A 125 -14.04 -5.46 -11.04
CA PRO A 125 -14.61 -6.73 -11.51
C PRO A 125 -13.57 -7.66 -12.14
#